data_AF-A0A504YZ25-F1
#
_entry.id   AF-A0A504YZ25-F1
#
_cell.length_a   1.000
_cell.length_b   1.000
_cell.length_c   1.000
_cell.angle_alpha   90.00
_cell.angle_beta   90.00
_cell.angle_gamma   90.00
#
_symmetry.space_group_name_H-M   'P 1'
#
loop_
_entity.id
_entity.type
_entity.pdbx_description
1 polymer ?
#
loop_
_entity_poly.entity_id
_entity_poly.type
_entity_poly.pdbx_seq_one_letter_code
_entity_poly.pdbx_strand_id
1 'polypeptide(L)'
;MNVPAAHWVLEHRCGGKADPYAIRTPLGWTVVGPVLGHDQRKVRVDYINEGDPLMDRLEAMWASEFNESTVLGKSTTAEDKQVLKTLGSSTRFLNGHFEVPLPWKDGCLSPPNNQSIARKRLLWLKTRLMKHTDLKERYAEVMN
;
A
#
# COMPACT_ATOMS: atom_id res chain seq x y z
N MET A 1 -8.15 27.14 7.41
CA MET A 1 -7.77 28.23 6.47
C MET A 1 -8.81 28.31 5.36
N ASN A 2 -9.39 29.48 5.11
CA ASN A 2 -10.22 29.73 3.92
C ASN A 2 -9.38 30.58 2.96
N VAL A 3 -9.00 30.02 1.81
CA VAL A 3 -8.16 30.69 0.82
C VAL A 3 -8.96 30.81 -0.48
N PRO A 4 -9.69 31.93 -0.71
CA PRO A 4 -10.49 32.12 -1.92
C PRO A 4 -9.67 32.01 -3.21
N ALA A 5 -8.38 32.39 -3.14
CA ALA A 5 -7.44 32.25 -4.24
C ALA A 5 -7.27 30.80 -4.73
N ALA A 6 -7.46 29.80 -3.87
CA ALA A 6 -7.36 28.39 -4.23
C ALA A 6 -8.49 27.93 -5.18
N HIS A 7 -9.57 28.71 -5.29
CA HIS A 7 -10.69 28.42 -6.19
C HIS A 7 -10.66 29.24 -7.48
N TRP A 8 -9.60 30.02 -7.73
CA TRP A 8 -9.48 30.74 -8.99
C TRP A 8 -9.39 29.79 -10.19
N VAL A 9 -10.20 30.07 -11.21
CA VAL A 9 -10.21 29.31 -12.46
C VAL A 9 -9.05 29.78 -13.33
N LEU A 10 -8.05 28.90 -13.49
CA LEU A 10 -6.89 29.14 -14.35
C LEU A 10 -7.13 28.67 -15.79
N GLU A 11 -7.91 27.60 -15.96
CA GLU A 11 -8.26 27.03 -17.26
C GLU A 11 -9.61 26.33 -17.18
N HIS A 12 -10.35 26.34 -18.29
CA HIS A 12 -11.66 25.73 -18.39
C HIS A 12 -11.76 24.91 -19.68
N ARG A 13 -12.21 23.67 -19.58
CA ARG A 13 -12.46 22.76 -20.72
C ARG A 13 -13.90 22.27 -20.67
N CYS A 14 -14.66 22.54 -21.72
CA CYS A 14 -16.05 22.12 -21.85
C CYS A 14 -16.20 21.10 -22.99
N GLY A 15 -17.04 20.09 -22.76
CA GLY A 15 -17.63 19.28 -23.83
C GLY A 15 -18.93 19.91 -24.36
N GLY A 16 -19.85 19.07 -24.83
CA GLY A 16 -21.20 19.48 -25.21
C GLY A 16 -22.04 19.93 -24.01
N LYS A 17 -23.25 20.45 -24.27
CA LYS A 17 -24.15 21.02 -23.24
C LYS A 17 -24.55 20.08 -22.10
N ALA A 18 -24.36 18.76 -22.27
CA ALA A 18 -24.70 17.73 -21.29
C ALA A 18 -23.48 16.96 -20.75
N ASP A 19 -22.27 17.32 -21.20
CA ASP A 19 -21.04 16.64 -20.80
C ASP A 19 -20.45 17.26 -19.53
N PRO A 20 -19.72 16.49 -18.71
CA PRO A 20 -18.95 17.06 -17.62
C PRO A 20 -17.88 18.01 -18.17
N TYR A 21 -17.60 19.06 -17.41
CA TYR A 21 -16.57 20.05 -17.74
C TYR A 21 -15.46 20.03 -16.67
N ALA A 22 -14.25 20.44 -17.06
CA ALA A 22 -13.09 20.44 -16.20
C ALA A 22 -12.58 21.85 -15.97
N ILE A 23 -12.29 22.18 -14.72
CA ILE A 23 -11.73 23.44 -14.27
C ILE A 23 -10.33 23.17 -13.71
N ARG A 24 -9.31 23.92 -14.14
CA ARG A 24 -8.00 23.92 -13.50
C ARG A 24 -7.95 25.04 -12.47
N THR A 25 -7.76 24.69 -11.21
CA THR A 25 -7.48 25.61 -10.11
C THR A 25 -5.99 25.56 -9.75
N PRO A 26 -5.48 26.45 -8.87
CA PRO A 26 -4.13 26.30 -8.31
C PRO A 26 -3.88 24.94 -7.64
N LEU A 27 -4.93 24.26 -7.15
CA LEU A 27 -4.84 22.94 -6.53
C LEU A 27 -4.89 21.78 -7.53
N GLY A 28 -5.09 22.05 -8.83
CA GLY A 28 -5.16 21.05 -9.89
C GLY A 28 -6.49 21.02 -10.63
N TRP A 29 -6.75 19.92 -11.35
CA TRP A 29 -7.95 19.75 -12.16
C TRP A 29 -9.14 19.24 -11.32
N THR A 30 -10.29 19.88 -11.48
CA THR A 30 -11.57 19.49 -10.89
C THR A 30 -12.59 19.28 -12.00
N VAL A 31 -13.29 18.15 -12.01
CA VAL A 31 -14.35 17.84 -12.98
C VAL A 31 -15.71 18.09 -12.33
N VAL A 32 -16.58 18.81 -13.02
CA VAL A 32 -17.91 19.22 -12.57
C VAL A 32 -18.94 18.81 -13.61
N GLY A 33 -20.01 18.15 -13.18
CA GLY A 33 -21.10 17.72 -14.04
C GLY A 33 -21.51 16.26 -13.82
N PRO A 34 -22.56 15.80 -14.51
CA PRO A 34 -23.08 14.44 -14.37
C PRO A 34 -22.05 13.42 -14.89
N VAL A 35 -21.63 12.51 -14.01
CA VAL A 35 -20.79 11.37 -14.40
C VAL A 35 -21.72 10.22 -14.76
N LEU A 36 -21.95 10.01 -16.07
CA LEU A 36 -22.70 8.86 -16.56
C LEU A 36 -21.86 7.60 -16.37
N GLY A 37 -22.20 6.80 -15.35
CA GLY A 37 -21.51 5.56 -15.06
C GLY A 37 -21.54 5.27 -13.57
N HIS A 38 -22.44 4.37 -13.16
CA HIS A 38 -22.52 3.91 -11.78
C HIS A 38 -21.45 2.84 -11.54
N ASP A 39 -20.18 3.23 -11.60
CA ASP A 39 -19.11 2.51 -10.91
C ASP A 39 -18.88 3.29 -9.62
N GLN A 40 -19.41 2.79 -8.50
CA GLN A 40 -19.10 3.35 -7.17
C GLN A 40 -17.64 3.02 -6.84
N ARG A 41 -16.69 3.57 -7.59
CA ARG A 41 -15.34 3.71 -7.06
C ARG A 41 -15.47 4.65 -5.89
N LYS A 42 -15.40 4.05 -4.71
CA LYS A 42 -15.43 4.69 -3.41
C LYS A 42 -14.21 5.61 -3.35
N VAL A 43 -14.36 6.84 -3.84
CA VAL A 43 -13.31 7.86 -3.71
C VAL A 43 -13.29 8.24 -2.23
N ARG A 44 -12.31 7.73 -1.49
CA ARG A 44 -12.04 8.13 -0.12
C ARG A 44 -11.19 9.40 -0.17
N VAL A 45 -11.76 10.52 0.28
CA VAL A 45 -11.04 11.77 0.48
C VAL A 45 -10.79 11.91 1.98
N ASP A 46 -9.53 11.83 2.39
CA ASP A 46 -9.16 12.01 3.79
C ASP A 46 -8.73 13.44 4.06
N TYR A 47 -9.58 14.17 4.78
CA TYR A 47 -9.30 15.49 5.34
C TYR A 47 -8.80 15.35 6.78
N ILE A 48 -7.62 15.86 7.10
CA ILE A 48 -7.06 15.86 8.45
C ILE A 48 -7.22 17.28 9.03
N ASN A 49 -7.97 17.40 10.13
CA ASN A 49 -8.06 18.62 10.92
C ASN A 49 -7.21 18.46 12.21
N GLU A 50 -6.65 19.55 12.72
CA GLU A 50 -5.79 19.55 13.94
C GLU A 50 -6.54 19.19 15.24
N GLY A 51 -7.85 18.94 15.19
CA GLY A 51 -8.69 18.58 16.33
C GLY A 51 -9.35 17.19 16.27
N ASP A 52 -9.11 16.41 15.21
CA ASP A 52 -9.67 15.06 15.10
C ASP A 52 -8.80 14.07 15.90
N PRO A 53 -9.40 13.04 16.56
CA PRO A 53 -8.65 11.96 17.18
C PRO A 53 -8.01 11.11 16.07
N LEU A 54 -6.81 11.53 15.66
CA LEU A 54 -6.04 10.95 14.57
C LEU A 54 -5.85 9.43 14.73
N MET A 55 -5.72 8.97 15.98
CA MET A 55 -5.54 7.56 16.30
C MET A 55 -6.79 6.74 15.97
N ASP A 56 -7.98 7.15 16.39
CA ASP A 56 -9.24 6.42 16.12
C ASP A 56 -9.50 6.33 14.60
N ARG A 57 -9.12 7.38 13.87
CA ARG A 57 -9.28 7.42 12.41
C ARG A 57 -8.22 6.60 11.68
N LEU A 58 -6.99 6.58 12.19
CA LEU A 58 -5.92 5.71 11.70
C LEU A 58 -6.28 4.24 11.95
N GLU A 59 -6.83 3.93 13.12
CA GLU A 59 -7.36 2.62 13.47
C GLU A 59 -8.53 2.23 12.56
N ALA A 60 -9.47 3.14 12.28
CA ALA A 60 -10.55 2.89 11.33
C ALA A 60 -10.05 2.70 9.88
N MET A 61 -8.99 3.41 9.50
CA MET A 61 -8.34 3.26 8.20
C MET A 61 -7.67 1.89 8.08
N TRP A 62 -6.85 1.51 9.05
CA TRP A 62 -6.23 0.18 9.11
C TRP A 62 -7.27 -0.92 9.21
N ALA A 63 -8.29 -0.77 10.05
CA ALA A 63 -9.41 -1.70 10.09
C ALA A 63 -10.04 -1.82 8.70
N SER A 64 -10.21 -0.74 7.94
CA SER A 64 -10.75 -0.83 6.59
C SER A 64 -9.80 -1.46 5.55
N GLU A 65 -8.48 -1.37 5.71
CA GLU A 65 -7.49 -1.93 4.79
C GLU A 65 -7.17 -3.40 5.09
N PHE A 66 -7.23 -3.80 6.36
CA PHE A 66 -6.90 -5.14 6.84
C PHE A 66 -8.11 -5.98 7.23
N ASN A 67 -9.29 -5.39 7.43
CA ASN A 67 -10.54 -6.14 7.47
C ASN A 67 -10.85 -6.53 6.03
N GLU A 68 -10.27 -7.64 5.60
CA GLU A 68 -10.80 -8.46 4.52
C GLU A 68 -12.21 -8.88 4.95
N SER A 69 -13.17 -7.97 4.77
CA SER A 69 -14.57 -8.23 4.97
C SER A 69 -14.92 -9.47 4.18
N THR A 70 -15.34 -10.48 4.91
CA THR A 70 -15.94 -11.74 4.46
C THR A 70 -17.18 -11.53 3.56
N VAL A 71 -17.52 -10.30 3.18
CA VAL A 71 -18.73 -9.93 2.44
C VAL A 71 -18.44 -8.79 1.46
N LEU A 72 -17.67 -9.06 0.39
CA LEU A 72 -17.94 -8.49 -0.93
C LEU A 72 -17.34 -9.40 -1.99
N GLY A 73 -18.22 -10.07 -2.74
CA GLY A 73 -17.99 -10.97 -3.86
C GLY A 73 -16.53 -11.24 -4.26
N LYS A 74 -16.14 -12.51 -4.16
CA LYS A 74 -14.97 -13.12 -4.81
C LYS A 74 -14.89 -12.74 -6.29
N SER A 75 -14.39 -11.56 -6.63
CA SER A 75 -13.77 -11.31 -7.92
C SER A 75 -12.34 -11.82 -7.82
N THR A 76 -12.19 -13.13 -7.62
CA THR A 76 -10.90 -13.80 -7.67
C THR A 76 -10.43 -13.67 -9.11
N THR A 77 -9.49 -12.77 -9.36
CA THR A 77 -8.86 -12.66 -10.68
C THR A 77 -8.27 -14.03 -11.06
N ALA A 78 -8.01 -14.26 -12.34
CA ALA A 78 -7.37 -15.51 -12.75
C ALA A 78 -6.03 -15.72 -12.02
N GLU A 79 -5.30 -14.61 -11.78
CA GLU A 79 -4.08 -14.57 -10.97
C GLU A 79 -4.34 -14.99 -9.51
N ASP A 80 -5.36 -14.42 -8.86
CA ASP A 80 -5.70 -14.77 -7.47
C ASP A 80 -6.08 -16.25 -7.31
N LYS A 81 -6.78 -16.83 -8.30
CA LYS A 81 -7.14 -18.27 -8.28
C LYS A 81 -5.89 -19.14 -8.36
N GLN A 82 -4.92 -18.74 -9.17
CA GLN A 82 -3.64 -19.44 -9.31
C GLN A 82 -2.78 -19.32 -8.05
N VAL A 83 -2.75 -18.13 -7.43
CA VAL A 83 -2.08 -17.89 -6.15
C VAL A 83 -2.69 -18.77 -5.06
N LEU A 84 -4.02 -18.75 -4.90
CA LEU A 84 -4.72 -19.57 -3.89
C LEU A 84 -4.50 -21.07 -4.12
N LYS A 85 -4.51 -21.53 -5.39
CA LYS A 85 -4.20 -22.92 -5.73
C LYS A 85 -2.78 -23.30 -5.32
N THR A 86 -1.80 -22.45 -5.65
CA THR A 86 -0.39 -22.67 -5.31
C THR A 86 -0.16 -22.66 -3.81
N LEU A 87 -0.76 -21.72 -3.08
CA LEU A 87 -0.70 -21.66 -1.62
C LEU A 87 -1.29 -22.94 -1.01
N GLY A 88 -2.49 -23.36 -1.43
CA GLY A 88 -3.14 -24.55 -0.90
C GLY A 88 -2.37 -25.85 -1.16
N SER A 89 -1.70 -25.97 -2.31
CA SER A 89 -0.95 -27.19 -2.65
C SER A 89 0.44 -27.26 -2.04
N SER A 90 1.12 -26.12 -1.86
CA SER A 90 2.55 -26.09 -1.54
C SER A 90 2.86 -25.56 -0.14
N THR A 91 1.86 -25.05 0.59
CA THR A 91 2.03 -24.68 2.00
C THR A 91 2.19 -25.95 2.84
N ARG A 92 3.27 -26.02 3.60
CA ARG A 92 3.57 -27.18 4.45
C ARG A 92 4.20 -26.75 5.77
N PHE A 93 4.01 -27.56 6.79
CA PHE A 93 4.67 -27.39 8.09
C PHE A 93 5.84 -28.36 8.20
N LEU A 94 7.06 -27.84 8.27
CA LEU A 94 8.30 -28.61 8.34
C LEU A 94 9.19 -28.08 9.46
N ASN A 95 9.70 -28.98 10.29
CA ASN A 95 10.65 -28.67 11.37
C ASN A 95 10.19 -27.53 12.30
N GLY A 96 8.90 -27.43 12.61
CA GLY A 96 8.36 -26.38 13.47
C GLY A 96 8.05 -25.05 12.75
N HIS A 97 8.24 -24.98 11.43
CA HIS A 97 8.05 -23.78 10.63
C HIS A 97 7.05 -24.02 9.49
N PHE A 98 6.28 -22.98 9.14
CA PHE A 98 5.48 -22.98 7.93
C PHE A 98 6.33 -22.55 6.73
N GLU A 99 6.39 -23.40 5.73
CA GLU A 99 6.89 -23.04 4.40
C GLU A 99 5.68 -22.70 3.54
N VAL A 100 5.59 -21.44 3.10
CA VAL A 100 4.52 -20.93 2.24
C VAL A 100 5.15 -20.48 0.92
N PRO A 101 4.61 -20.87 -0.25
CA PRO A 101 5.10 -20.38 -1.53
C PRO A 101 4.81 -18.87 -1.67
N LEU A 102 5.77 -18.12 -2.19
CA LEU A 102 5.56 -16.70 -2.49
C LEU A 102 4.66 -16.54 -3.73
N PRO A 103 3.69 -15.60 -3.73
CA PRO A 103 2.72 -15.41 -4.81
C PRO A 103 3.32 -14.59 -5.97
N TRP A 104 4.43 -15.07 -6.55
CA TRP A 104 5.04 -14.41 -7.70
C TRP A 104 4.18 -14.60 -8.95
N LYS A 105 4.16 -13.59 -9.83
CA LYS A 105 3.57 -13.73 -11.18
C LYS A 105 4.40 -14.72 -12.01
N ASP A 106 3.73 -15.45 -12.89
CA ASP A 106 4.41 -16.31 -13.86
C ASP A 106 5.40 -15.51 -14.72
N GLY A 107 6.60 -16.04 -14.89
CA GLY A 107 7.70 -15.34 -15.57
C GLY A 107 8.51 -14.40 -14.68
N CYS A 108 8.17 -14.25 -13.40
CA CYS A 108 9.07 -13.63 -12.45
C CYS A 108 10.32 -14.49 -12.29
N LEU A 109 11.48 -13.96 -12.70
CA LEU A 109 12.76 -14.61 -12.48
C LEU A 109 12.95 -14.79 -10.97
N SER A 110 13.15 -16.03 -10.51
CA SER A 110 13.50 -16.29 -9.12
C SER A 110 14.70 -15.39 -8.77
N PRO A 111 14.66 -14.63 -7.66
CA PRO A 111 15.78 -13.79 -7.30
C PRO A 111 17.04 -14.66 -7.23
N PRO A 112 18.17 -14.21 -7.77
CA PRO A 112 19.39 -15.01 -7.75
C PRO A 112 19.79 -15.29 -6.30
N ASN A 113 20.42 -16.45 -6.07
CA ASN A 113 20.87 -16.83 -4.74
C ASN A 113 21.77 -15.74 -4.14
N ASN A 114 21.24 -15.01 -3.16
CA ASN A 114 21.90 -13.88 -2.52
C ASN A 114 22.64 -14.26 -1.23
N GLN A 115 22.78 -15.57 -0.93
CA GLN A 115 23.38 -16.07 0.31
C GLN A 115 24.80 -15.53 0.52
N SER A 116 25.60 -15.43 -0.54
CA SER A 116 26.97 -14.90 -0.47
C SER A 116 26.99 -13.42 -0.04
N ILE A 117 26.06 -12.61 -0.54
CA ILE A 117 25.91 -11.19 -0.21
C ILE A 117 25.39 -11.04 1.23
N ALA A 118 24.37 -11.83 1.59
CA ALA A 118 23.81 -11.83 2.94
C ALA A 118 24.88 -12.19 3.99
N ARG A 119 25.70 -13.22 3.73
CA ARG A 119 26.83 -13.60 4.59
C ARG A 119 27.86 -12.48 4.72
N LYS A 120 28.23 -11.82 3.62
CA LYS A 120 29.15 -10.67 3.66
C LYS A 120 28.60 -9.54 4.52
N ARG A 121 27.32 -9.17 4.33
CA ARG A 121 26.64 -8.14 5.13
C ARG A 121 26.60 -8.50 6.61
N LEU A 122 26.31 -9.75 6.94
CA LEU A 122 26.30 -10.25 8.32
C LEU A 122 27.68 -10.11 8.97
N LEU A 123 28.75 -10.52 8.26
CA LEU A 123 30.11 -10.40 8.78
C LEU A 123 30.51 -8.93 8.99
N TRP A 124 30.13 -8.05 8.07
CA TRP A 124 30.38 -6.61 8.19
C TRP A 124 29.64 -6.01 9.38
N LEU A 125 28.38 -6.39 9.57
CA LEU A 125 27.60 -5.99 10.73
C LEU A 125 28.28 -6.47 12.02
N LYS A 126 28.71 -7.73 12.08
CA LYS A 126 29.47 -8.26 13.22
C LYS A 126 30.72 -7.43 13.52
N THR A 127 31.54 -7.14 12.51
CA THR A 127 32.77 -6.32 12.69
C THR A 127 32.43 -4.91 13.17
N ARG A 128 31.39 -4.29 12.61
CA ARG A 128 30.93 -2.95 13.02
C ARG A 128 30.45 -2.94 14.46
N LEU A 129 29.67 -3.93 14.90
CA LEU A 129 29.19 -4.05 16.27
C LEU A 129 30.32 -4.36 17.27
N MET A 130 31.35 -5.10 16.87
CA MET A 130 32.53 -5.32 17.74
C MET A 130 33.38 -4.06 17.89
N LYS A 131 33.39 -3.19 16.88
CA LYS A 131 34.15 -1.93 16.92
C LYS A 131 33.46 -0.82 17.71
N HIS A 132 32.12 -0.82 17.73
CA HIS A 132 31.31 0.24 18.33
C HIS A 132 30.40 -0.35 19.42
N THR A 133 30.85 -0.26 20.68
CA THR A 133 30.16 -0.83 21.85
C THR A 133 28.78 -0.21 22.08
N ASP A 134 28.66 1.11 21.88
CA ASP A 134 27.41 1.87 21.97
C ASP A 134 26.37 1.37 20.96
N LEU A 135 26.78 1.12 19.72
CA LEU A 135 25.92 0.58 18.68
C LEU A 135 25.51 -0.86 19.00
N LYS A 136 26.40 -1.66 19.59
CA LYS A 136 26.13 -3.04 19.99
C LYS A 136 25.06 -3.11 21.08
N GLU A 137 25.12 -2.24 22.09
CA GLU A 137 24.13 -2.17 23.16
C GLU A 137 22.73 -1.84 22.62
N ARG A 138 22.61 -0.77 21.83
CA ARG A 138 21.33 -0.38 21.20
C ARG A 138 20.76 -1.46 20.28
N TYR A 139 21.62 -2.16 19.55
CA TYR A 139 21.18 -3.23 18.66
C TYR A 139 20.65 -4.45 19.46
N ALA A 140 21.24 -4.74 20.63
CA ALA A 140 20.79 -5.83 21.50
C ALA A 140 19.45 -5.54 22.19
N GLU A 141 19.16 -4.27 22.50
CA GLU A 141 17.87 -3.86 23.08
C GLU A 141 16.68 -4.08 22.13
N VAL A 142 16.89 -3.96 20.82
CA VAL A 142 15.82 -4.09 19.81
C VAL A 142 15.60 -5.53 19.35
N MET A 143 16.63 -6.38 19.41
CA MET A 143 16.61 -7.73 18.86
C MET A 143 16.42 -8.86 19.89
N ASN A 144 16.38 -8.53 21.19
CA ASN A 144 15.98 -9.44 22.27
C ASN A 144 14.47 -9.32 22.54
#